data_AF-A0A2D5P4P1-F1
#
_entry.id   AF-A0A2D5P4P1-F1
#
_cell.length_a   1.000
_cell.length_b   1.000
_cell.length_c   1.000
_cell.angle_alpha   90.00
_cell.angle_beta   90.00
_cell.angle_gamma   90.00
#
_symmetry.space_group_name_H-M   'P 1'
#
loop_
_entity.id
_entity.type
_entity.pdbx_description
1 polymer ?
#
loop_
_entity_poly.entity_id
_entity_poly.type
_entity_poly.pdbx_seq_one_letter_code
_entity_poly.pdbx_strand_id
1 'polypeptide(L)'
;MNGIFYYNTITTLPNWSEPLHESQPLGYAYETETHFVHLYGKNHGLNVISVGLTVIEQKTGTLNDWVIRVFGAQNIQPLSLPIGNAIECIWRPSLFYTNDIEGALNIKPYEQRSAEQALRVLIEKLDDILLYIEPSENGLASYGHKSRELLILACTEVENLWTSILKKAGIQPQNGRIYTTQDYVKLLPKACLNEFEITFKNYNGLREFKPYINWSQQQSTQSLSWYHSYNQTKHDRNASFNEATLENVMDAISAVLAMFCAKFGPFTLINDNNSLSSLINQHFSICLKNSDPSTYYVPKITLPPDTRNDLVVYDCYREGHNEAWNVLPLTL
;
A
#
# COMPACT_ATOMS: atom_id res chain seq x y z
N MET A 1 -17.11 -10.90 -12.57
CA MET A 1 -18.20 -10.54 -11.64
C MET A 1 -17.78 -9.31 -10.89
N ASN A 2 -18.60 -8.26 -10.90
CA ASN A 2 -18.27 -7.03 -10.20
C ASN A 2 -18.91 -7.09 -8.81
N GLY A 3 -18.08 -7.07 -7.77
CA GLY A 3 -18.56 -6.94 -6.39
C GLY A 3 -18.83 -5.49 -6.03
N ILE A 4 -19.23 -5.31 -4.78
CA ILE A 4 -19.52 -4.01 -4.17
C ILE A 4 -18.67 -3.82 -2.91
N PHE A 5 -18.47 -2.57 -2.53
CA PHE A 5 -18.03 -2.20 -1.18
C PHE A 5 -19.02 -1.22 -0.56
N TYR A 6 -19.00 -1.14 0.77
CA TYR A 6 -19.89 -0.30 1.57
C TYR A 6 -19.35 -0.12 2.99
N TYR A 7 -20.05 0.69 3.79
CA TYR A 7 -19.79 0.83 5.22
C TYR A 7 -20.77 -0.01 6.03
N ASN A 8 -20.24 -0.82 6.94
CA ASN A 8 -21.00 -1.59 7.91
C ASN A 8 -21.49 -0.67 9.03
N THR A 9 -22.74 -0.83 9.47
CA THR A 9 -23.30 -0.01 10.57
C THR A 9 -23.89 -0.82 11.72
N ILE A 10 -24.01 -2.14 11.54
CA ILE A 10 -24.51 -3.06 12.56
C ILE A 10 -23.74 -4.39 12.49
N THR A 11 -23.80 -5.16 13.57
CA THR A 11 -23.30 -6.55 13.60
C THR A 11 -24.45 -7.45 14.01
N THR A 12 -24.93 -8.28 13.09
CA THR A 12 -26.05 -9.22 13.29
C THR A 12 -25.60 -10.68 13.30
N LEU A 13 -24.28 -10.91 13.32
CA LEU A 13 -23.69 -12.24 13.21
C LEU A 13 -24.08 -13.13 14.39
N PRO A 14 -24.48 -14.40 14.13
CA PRO A 14 -24.81 -15.33 15.20
C PRO A 14 -23.64 -15.52 16.16
N ASN A 15 -23.92 -15.46 17.47
CA ASN A 15 -22.94 -15.65 18.55
C ASN A 15 -21.81 -14.61 18.61
N TRP A 16 -21.96 -13.45 17.96
CA TRP A 16 -21.00 -12.35 18.06
C TRP A 16 -21.54 -11.26 19.00
N SER A 17 -20.84 -10.99 20.11
CA SER A 17 -21.26 -9.98 21.10
C SER A 17 -20.64 -8.61 20.88
N GLU A 18 -19.47 -8.53 20.24
CA GLU A 18 -18.77 -7.27 20.00
C GLU A 18 -19.24 -6.61 18.69
N PRO A 19 -19.36 -5.27 18.65
CA PRO A 19 -19.75 -4.55 17.45
C PRO A 19 -18.61 -4.58 16.41
N LEU A 20 -18.54 -5.66 15.63
CA LEU A 20 -17.50 -5.88 14.63
C LEU A 20 -17.38 -4.72 13.64
N HIS A 21 -18.51 -4.09 13.28
CA HIS A 21 -18.57 -2.92 12.40
C HIS A 21 -17.80 -1.68 12.92
N GLU A 22 -17.54 -1.57 14.22
CA GLU A 22 -16.70 -0.47 14.76
C GLU A 22 -15.21 -0.71 14.47
N SER A 23 -14.76 -1.96 14.59
CA SER A 23 -13.36 -2.34 14.32
C SER A 23 -13.08 -2.65 12.85
N GLN A 24 -14.11 -3.04 12.09
CA GLN A 24 -14.10 -3.43 10.68
C GLN A 24 -15.22 -2.69 9.92
N PRO A 25 -15.10 -1.37 9.77
CA PRO A 25 -16.18 -0.55 9.24
C PRO A 25 -16.42 -0.71 7.74
N LEU A 26 -15.51 -1.33 6.99
CA LEU A 26 -15.70 -1.60 5.56
C LEU A 26 -16.26 -3.01 5.35
N GLY A 27 -17.18 -3.13 4.41
CA GLY A 27 -17.71 -4.39 3.91
C GLY A 27 -17.48 -4.54 2.42
N TYR A 28 -17.09 -5.73 2.00
CA TYR A 28 -16.91 -6.11 0.60
C TYR A 28 -17.80 -7.30 0.31
N ALA A 29 -18.62 -7.24 -0.73
CA ALA A 29 -19.54 -8.33 -1.02
C ALA A 29 -19.67 -8.64 -2.50
N TYR A 30 -19.98 -9.90 -2.77
CA TYR A 30 -20.28 -10.41 -4.09
C TYR A 30 -21.12 -11.69 -3.98
N GLU A 31 -21.44 -12.26 -5.12
CA GLU A 31 -22.28 -13.43 -5.21
C GLU A 31 -21.50 -14.65 -5.72
N THR A 32 -21.64 -15.87 -5.19
CA THR A 32 -21.16 -17.09 -5.89
C THR A 32 -22.24 -17.59 -6.85
N GLU A 33 -22.26 -18.87 -7.23
CA GLU A 33 -23.45 -19.42 -7.90
C GLU A 33 -24.62 -19.60 -6.91
N THR A 34 -24.31 -19.91 -5.66
CA THR A 34 -25.29 -20.40 -4.66
C THR A 34 -25.44 -19.50 -3.43
N HIS A 35 -24.43 -18.71 -3.08
CA HIS A 35 -24.39 -17.91 -1.85
C HIS A 35 -24.05 -16.44 -2.12
N PHE A 36 -24.40 -15.58 -1.17
CA PHE A 36 -23.76 -14.28 -1.02
C PHE A 36 -22.50 -14.41 -0.16
N VAL A 37 -21.52 -13.56 -0.42
CA VAL A 37 -20.24 -13.52 0.31
C VAL A 37 -20.03 -12.10 0.80
N HIS A 38 -19.61 -11.96 2.05
CA HIS A 38 -19.15 -10.73 2.65
C HIS A 38 -17.77 -10.94 3.29
N LEU A 39 -16.89 -9.95 3.12
CA LEU A 39 -15.59 -9.86 3.77
C LEU A 39 -15.51 -8.54 4.52
N TYR A 40 -15.10 -8.61 5.79
CA TYR A 40 -14.86 -7.44 6.62
C TYR A 40 -13.54 -6.77 6.28
N GLY A 41 -13.48 -5.43 6.35
CA GLY A 41 -12.27 -4.66 6.12
C GLY A 41 -12.09 -3.52 7.13
N LYS A 42 -10.82 -3.18 7.36
CA LYS A 42 -10.40 -2.05 8.22
C LYS A 42 -10.29 -0.76 7.42
N ASN A 43 -10.46 0.38 8.08
CA ASN A 43 -10.16 1.71 7.55
C ASN A 43 -9.00 2.40 8.31
N HIS A 44 -8.18 1.62 9.02
CA HIS A 44 -7.03 2.09 9.77
C HIS A 44 -5.78 1.25 9.44
N GLY A 45 -4.61 1.82 9.67
CA GLY A 45 -3.34 1.18 9.31
C GLY A 45 -3.26 0.96 7.80
N LEU A 46 -3.07 -0.28 7.38
CA LEU A 46 -2.97 -0.67 5.96
C LEU A 46 -4.32 -1.10 5.34
N ASN A 47 -5.44 -0.81 6.03
CA ASN A 47 -6.81 -1.06 5.57
C ASN A 47 -7.07 -2.52 5.15
N VAL A 48 -6.46 -3.47 5.88
CA VAL A 48 -6.49 -4.90 5.56
C VAL A 48 -7.93 -5.43 5.52
N ILE A 49 -8.24 -6.20 4.48
CA ILE A 49 -9.44 -7.04 4.42
C ILE A 49 -9.20 -8.28 5.28
N SER A 50 -10.04 -8.47 6.28
CA SER A 50 -10.01 -9.57 7.24
C SER A 50 -10.64 -10.82 6.63
N VAL A 51 -9.92 -11.48 5.73
CA VAL A 51 -10.39 -12.67 5.00
C VAL A 51 -10.76 -13.85 5.91
N GLY A 52 -10.17 -13.94 7.11
CA GLY A 52 -10.59 -14.90 8.14
C GLY A 52 -11.97 -14.62 8.77
N LEU A 53 -12.58 -13.48 8.45
CA LEU A 53 -13.94 -13.09 8.84
C LEU A 53 -14.84 -13.07 7.59
N THR A 54 -14.89 -14.19 6.88
CA THR A 54 -15.76 -14.35 5.71
C THR A 54 -17.15 -14.77 6.17
N VAL A 55 -18.17 -14.07 5.68
CA VAL A 55 -19.58 -14.37 5.98
C VAL A 55 -20.26 -14.82 4.71
N ILE A 56 -21.03 -15.91 4.80
CA ILE A 56 -21.82 -16.43 3.69
C ILE A 56 -23.25 -16.71 4.12
N GLU A 57 -24.19 -16.60 3.18
CA GLU A 57 -25.58 -17.01 3.33
C GLU A 57 -26.11 -17.44 1.96
N GLN A 58 -26.99 -18.44 1.90
CA GLN A 58 -27.60 -18.87 0.64
C GLN A 58 -28.34 -17.70 -0.01
N LYS A 59 -28.19 -17.54 -1.33
CA LYS A 59 -28.83 -16.43 -2.05
C LYS A 59 -30.33 -16.51 -1.96
N THR A 60 -30.92 -15.46 -1.41
CA THR A 60 -32.36 -15.20 -1.47
C THR A 60 -32.55 -13.70 -1.70
N GLY A 61 -33.14 -13.32 -2.84
CA GLY A 61 -33.26 -11.91 -3.24
C GLY A 61 -32.01 -11.36 -3.92
N THR A 62 -31.68 -10.09 -3.67
CA THR A 62 -30.53 -9.41 -4.27
C THR A 62 -29.38 -9.24 -3.26
N LEU A 63 -28.14 -9.12 -3.77
CA LEU A 63 -26.98 -8.83 -2.93
C LEU A 63 -27.16 -7.55 -2.10
N ASN A 64 -27.73 -6.49 -2.68
CA ASN A 64 -27.92 -5.21 -1.98
C ASN A 64 -28.89 -5.35 -0.80
N ASP A 65 -30.01 -6.02 -0.99
CA ASP A 65 -30.98 -6.26 0.08
C ASP A 65 -30.36 -7.08 1.21
N TRP A 66 -29.54 -8.08 0.84
CA TRP A 66 -28.80 -8.91 1.78
C TRP A 66 -27.85 -8.08 2.64
N VAL A 67 -26.98 -7.27 2.03
CA VAL A 67 -25.98 -6.50 2.78
C VAL A 67 -26.59 -5.39 3.64
N ILE A 68 -27.69 -4.79 3.19
CA ILE A 68 -28.46 -3.81 3.98
C ILE A 68 -29.06 -4.50 5.20
N ARG A 69 -29.69 -5.67 5.02
CA ARG A 69 -30.32 -6.42 6.11
C ARG A 69 -29.32 -6.92 7.14
N VAL A 70 -28.20 -7.49 6.70
CA VAL A 70 -27.26 -8.21 7.56
C VAL A 70 -26.23 -7.25 8.18
N PHE A 71 -25.70 -6.30 7.42
CA PHE A 71 -24.58 -5.46 7.84
C PHE A 71 -24.96 -3.97 7.99
N GLY A 72 -26.20 -3.61 7.65
CA GLY A 72 -26.64 -2.22 7.65
C GLY A 72 -25.87 -1.39 6.61
N ALA A 73 -25.57 -2.00 5.46
CA ALA A 73 -24.73 -1.40 4.43
C ALA A 73 -25.17 0.01 4.03
N GLN A 74 -24.24 0.96 4.09
CA GLN A 74 -24.41 2.33 3.61
C GLN A 74 -23.38 2.69 2.54
N ASN A 75 -23.73 3.64 1.67
CA ASN A 75 -22.89 4.11 0.57
C ASN A 75 -22.38 2.97 -0.33
N ILE A 76 -23.27 2.08 -0.74
CA ILE A 76 -22.93 0.94 -1.60
C ILE A 76 -22.41 1.43 -2.95
N GLN A 77 -21.21 1.01 -3.30
CA GLN A 77 -20.53 1.40 -4.53
C GLN A 77 -19.88 0.18 -5.20
N PRO A 78 -19.75 0.18 -6.54
CA PRO A 78 -19.09 -0.92 -7.25
C PRO A 78 -17.58 -0.93 -6.99
N LEU A 79 -16.99 -2.13 -7.01
CA LEU A 79 -15.53 -2.28 -7.06
C LEU A 79 -14.99 -1.88 -8.43
N SER A 80 -13.78 -1.31 -8.43
CA SER A 80 -13.05 -0.90 -9.63
C SER A 80 -12.50 -2.09 -10.42
N LEU A 81 -12.24 -3.22 -9.75
CA LEU A 81 -11.82 -4.47 -10.37
C LEU A 81 -12.83 -5.59 -10.10
N PRO A 82 -12.98 -6.56 -11.02
CA PRO A 82 -13.79 -7.73 -10.75
C PRO A 82 -13.17 -8.61 -9.65
N ILE A 83 -14.01 -9.37 -8.95
CA ILE A 83 -13.60 -10.29 -7.89
C ILE A 83 -12.53 -11.28 -8.38
N GLY A 84 -11.53 -11.55 -7.54
CA GLY A 84 -10.41 -12.46 -7.83
C GLY A 84 -9.34 -11.88 -8.74
N ASN A 85 -9.40 -10.61 -9.11
CA ASN A 85 -8.36 -9.96 -9.92
C ASN A 85 -7.39 -9.15 -9.05
N ALA A 86 -6.13 -9.16 -9.46
CA ALA A 86 -5.07 -8.29 -8.94
C ALA A 86 -4.27 -7.71 -10.11
N ILE A 87 -3.62 -6.56 -9.91
CA ILE A 87 -2.72 -5.98 -10.91
C ILE A 87 -1.29 -6.34 -10.51
N GLU A 88 -0.52 -6.87 -11.46
CA GLU A 88 0.88 -7.18 -11.18
C GLU A 88 1.67 -5.96 -10.69
N CYS A 89 2.65 -6.18 -9.82
CA CYS A 89 3.50 -5.13 -9.24
C CYS A 89 2.79 -4.07 -8.39
N ILE A 90 1.47 -4.10 -8.23
CA ILE A 90 0.73 -3.12 -7.44
C ILE A 90 0.03 -3.82 -6.29
N TRP A 91 0.53 -3.62 -5.07
CA TRP A 91 -0.14 -4.09 -3.88
C TRP A 91 -1.36 -3.22 -3.58
N ARG A 92 -2.48 -3.87 -3.28
CA ARG A 92 -3.65 -3.26 -2.64
C ARG A 92 -4.13 -4.14 -1.47
N PRO A 93 -4.87 -3.57 -0.52
CA PRO A 93 -5.36 -4.32 0.62
C PRO A 93 -6.14 -5.59 0.24
N SER A 94 -6.09 -6.57 1.14
CA SER A 94 -6.45 -8.00 1.00
C SER A 94 -5.32 -8.94 0.59
N LEU A 95 -4.30 -8.49 -0.15
CA LEU A 95 -3.10 -9.29 -0.35
C LEU A 95 -2.28 -9.29 0.95
N PHE A 96 -2.60 -10.22 1.85
CA PHE A 96 -2.02 -10.29 3.19
C PHE A 96 -1.00 -11.43 3.35
N TYR A 97 -1.33 -12.62 2.83
CA TYR A 97 -0.46 -13.79 2.95
C TYR A 97 0.69 -13.73 1.94
N THR A 98 1.89 -14.11 2.37
CA THR A 98 3.12 -14.04 1.56
C THR A 98 2.98 -14.72 0.21
N ASN A 99 2.44 -15.95 0.16
CA ASN A 99 2.28 -16.69 -1.09
C ASN A 99 1.34 -15.98 -2.07
N ASP A 100 0.26 -15.37 -1.58
CA ASP A 100 -0.68 -14.61 -2.40
C ASP A 100 -0.03 -13.34 -2.94
N ILE A 101 0.72 -12.62 -2.10
CA ILE A 101 1.44 -11.41 -2.49
C ILE A 101 2.47 -11.75 -3.59
N GLU A 102 3.29 -12.78 -3.38
CA GLU A 102 4.32 -13.19 -4.34
C GLU A 102 3.71 -13.58 -5.68
N GLY A 103 2.63 -14.38 -5.66
CA GLY A 103 1.93 -14.83 -6.87
C GLY A 103 1.20 -13.69 -7.58
N ALA A 104 0.38 -12.93 -6.85
CA ALA A 104 -0.46 -11.88 -7.42
C ALA A 104 0.34 -10.69 -7.98
N LEU A 105 1.46 -10.35 -7.32
CA LEU A 105 2.33 -9.25 -7.75
C LEU A 105 3.47 -9.72 -8.67
N ASN A 106 3.56 -11.03 -8.91
CA ASN A 106 4.60 -11.68 -9.73
C ASN A 106 6.01 -11.29 -9.26
N ILE A 107 6.24 -11.37 -7.94
CA ILE A 107 7.47 -10.89 -7.30
C ILE A 107 8.62 -11.82 -7.65
N LYS A 108 9.76 -11.24 -8.03
CA LYS A 108 11.02 -11.96 -8.14
C LYS A 108 11.75 -11.88 -6.79
N PRO A 109 11.99 -13.01 -6.08
CA PRO A 109 12.55 -12.97 -4.74
C PRO A 109 13.90 -12.25 -4.62
N TYR A 110 14.75 -12.34 -5.66
CA TYR A 110 16.02 -11.61 -5.69
C TYR A 110 15.82 -10.09 -5.71
N GLU A 111 14.83 -9.62 -6.46
CA GLU A 111 14.54 -8.19 -6.59
C GLU A 111 14.04 -7.61 -5.27
N GLN A 112 13.11 -8.29 -4.61
CA GLN A 112 12.61 -7.89 -3.29
C GLN A 112 13.74 -7.86 -2.26
N ARG A 113 14.55 -8.92 -2.16
CA ARG A 113 15.70 -8.95 -1.23
C ARG A 113 16.71 -7.83 -1.49
N SER A 114 16.96 -7.49 -2.75
CA SER A 114 17.83 -6.37 -3.10
C SER A 114 17.26 -5.03 -2.61
N ALA A 115 15.95 -4.81 -2.79
CA ALA A 115 15.27 -3.60 -2.31
C ALA A 115 15.22 -3.53 -0.77
N GLU A 116 15.00 -4.67 -0.09
CA GLU A 116 15.07 -4.78 1.37
C GLU A 116 16.45 -4.40 1.89
N GLN A 117 17.52 -4.91 1.27
CA GLN A 117 18.88 -4.57 1.66
C GLN A 117 19.21 -3.10 1.40
N ALA A 118 18.75 -2.52 0.29
CA ALA A 118 18.91 -1.10 0.01
C ALA A 118 18.20 -0.26 1.08
N LEU A 119 16.94 -0.58 1.39
CA LEU A 119 16.15 0.11 2.41
C LEU A 119 16.80 0.02 3.80
N ARG A 120 17.32 -1.16 4.18
CA ARG A 120 18.08 -1.33 5.43
C ARG A 120 19.27 -0.37 5.51
N VAL A 121 20.06 -0.28 4.44
CA VAL A 121 21.23 0.61 4.39
C VAL A 121 20.80 2.09 4.50
N LEU A 122 19.70 2.47 3.87
CA LEU A 122 19.18 3.84 3.96
C LEU A 122 18.76 4.20 5.39
N ILE A 123 18.07 3.29 6.09
CA ILE A 123 17.62 3.49 7.47
C ILE A 123 18.80 3.55 8.44
N GLU A 124 19.77 2.63 8.33
CA GLU A 124 20.97 2.64 9.17
C GLU A 124 21.81 3.92 8.97
N LYS A 125 21.88 4.44 7.73
CA LYS A 125 22.52 5.73 7.45
C LYS A 125 21.73 6.92 8.00
N LEU A 126 20.40 6.84 8.01
CA LEU A 126 19.58 7.86 8.65
C LEU A 126 19.87 7.89 10.16
N ASP A 127 19.90 6.74 10.82
CA ASP A 127 20.20 6.65 12.25
C ASP A 127 21.56 7.28 12.60
N ASP A 128 22.59 7.07 11.78
CA ASP A 128 23.89 7.74 11.95
C ASP A 128 23.78 9.28 11.91
N ILE A 129 22.97 9.83 11.01
CA ILE A 129 22.73 11.29 10.97
C ILE A 129 21.98 11.76 12.22
N LEU A 130 20.99 10.97 12.67
CA LEU A 130 20.16 11.30 13.83
C LEU A 130 20.92 11.25 15.16
N LEU A 131 22.12 10.66 15.21
CA LEU A 131 23.04 10.80 16.36
C LEU A 131 23.53 12.23 16.57
N TYR A 132 23.51 13.07 15.53
CA TYR A 132 24.03 14.43 15.56
C TYR A 132 22.96 15.51 15.34
N ILE A 133 21.87 15.16 14.64
CA ILE A 133 20.81 16.10 14.28
C ILE A 133 19.48 15.54 14.78
N GLU A 134 18.93 16.15 15.82
CA GLU A 134 17.58 15.85 16.32
C GLU A 134 16.54 16.23 15.26
N PRO A 135 15.60 15.35 14.86
CA PRO A 135 14.55 15.68 13.90
C PRO A 135 13.45 16.51 14.58
N SER A 136 13.82 17.73 14.95
CA SER A 136 12.96 18.82 15.40
C SER A 136 12.74 19.81 14.26
N GLU A 137 11.88 20.81 14.42
CA GLU A 137 11.67 21.87 13.41
C GLU A 137 12.98 22.48 12.90
N ASN A 138 13.93 22.80 13.80
CA ASN A 138 15.24 23.34 13.42
C ASN A 138 16.16 22.28 12.81
N GLY A 139 16.11 21.04 13.31
CA GLY A 139 16.95 19.97 12.80
C GLY A 139 16.55 19.50 11.42
N LEU A 140 15.25 19.52 11.11
CA LEU A 140 14.71 19.25 9.77
C LEU A 140 15.32 20.18 8.71
N ALA A 141 15.51 21.46 9.05
CA ALA A 141 16.15 22.45 8.18
C ALA A 141 17.69 22.30 8.08
N SER A 142 18.31 21.49 8.94
CA SER A 142 19.76 21.29 8.93
C SER A 142 20.19 20.52 7.68
N TYR A 143 21.21 21.03 6.99
CA TYR A 143 21.76 20.43 5.79
C TYR A 143 23.24 20.13 5.94
N GLY A 144 23.74 19.18 5.15
CA GLY A 144 25.14 18.78 5.25
C GLY A 144 25.55 17.74 4.23
N HIS A 145 26.84 17.39 4.26
CA HIS A 145 27.39 16.42 3.31
C HIS A 145 26.79 15.03 3.50
N LYS A 146 26.51 14.62 4.74
CA LYS A 146 25.86 13.34 5.04
C LYS A 146 24.40 13.31 4.61
N SER A 147 23.64 14.38 4.87
CA SER A 147 22.28 14.52 4.35
C SER A 147 22.26 14.49 2.82
N ARG A 148 23.20 15.18 2.14
CA ARG A 148 23.30 15.12 0.67
C ARG A 148 23.62 13.73 0.15
N GLU A 149 24.57 13.03 0.77
CA GLU A 149 24.93 11.65 0.43
C GLU A 149 23.68 10.75 0.51
N LEU A 150 22.96 10.82 1.63
CA LEU A 150 21.79 9.98 1.86
C LEU A 150 20.60 10.36 0.97
N LEU A 151 20.37 11.65 0.72
CA LEU A 151 19.34 12.14 -0.20
C LEU A 151 19.55 11.58 -1.61
N ILE A 152 20.80 11.61 -2.11
CA ILE A 152 21.13 11.05 -3.43
C ILE A 152 20.86 9.53 -3.45
N LEU A 153 21.27 8.80 -2.42
CA LEU A 153 21.05 7.36 -2.34
C LEU A 153 19.56 7.00 -2.31
N ALA A 154 18.77 7.69 -1.47
CA ALA A 154 17.34 7.46 -1.36
C ALA A 154 16.60 7.77 -2.67
N CYS A 155 16.86 8.93 -3.29
CA CYS A 155 16.25 9.27 -4.57
C CYS A 155 16.63 8.31 -5.71
N THR A 156 17.88 7.83 -5.74
CA THR A 156 18.31 6.81 -6.72
C THR A 156 17.53 5.51 -6.51
N GLU A 157 17.26 5.11 -5.26
CA GLU A 157 16.47 3.92 -4.98
C GLU A 157 15.00 4.09 -5.40
N VAL A 158 14.42 5.27 -5.22
CA VAL A 158 13.09 5.57 -5.77
C VAL A 158 13.08 5.47 -7.30
N GLU A 159 14.08 6.05 -7.99
CA GLU A 159 14.22 5.95 -9.46
C GLU A 159 14.33 4.48 -9.91
N ASN A 160 15.06 3.65 -9.17
CA ASN A 160 15.20 2.21 -9.44
C ASN A 160 13.85 1.49 -9.31
N LEU A 161 13.10 1.75 -8.24
CA LEU A 161 11.79 1.14 -7.99
C LEU A 161 10.78 1.52 -9.09
N TRP A 162 10.67 2.80 -9.42
CA TRP A 162 9.82 3.26 -10.53
C TRP A 162 10.21 2.63 -11.86
N THR A 163 11.49 2.71 -12.20
CA THR A 163 12.02 2.18 -13.47
C THR A 163 11.76 0.68 -13.58
N SER A 164 11.91 -0.06 -12.49
CA SER A 164 11.66 -1.50 -12.50
C SER A 164 10.18 -1.83 -12.75
N ILE A 165 9.24 -1.12 -12.13
CA ILE A 165 7.80 -1.32 -12.40
C ILE A 165 7.49 -1.01 -13.87
N LEU A 166 7.95 0.14 -14.39
CA LEU A 166 7.71 0.52 -15.78
C LEU A 166 8.27 -0.50 -16.78
N LYS A 167 9.50 -0.97 -16.55
CA LYS A 167 10.14 -1.99 -17.40
C LYS A 167 9.38 -3.31 -17.35
N LYS A 168 8.96 -3.76 -16.16
CA LYS A 168 8.23 -5.03 -15.99
C LYS A 168 6.88 -4.99 -16.69
N ALA A 169 6.20 -3.84 -16.65
CA ALA A 169 4.96 -3.59 -17.38
C ALA A 169 5.16 -3.29 -18.88
N GLY A 170 6.39 -3.41 -19.41
CA GLY A 170 6.69 -3.22 -20.84
C GLY A 170 6.59 -1.77 -21.35
N ILE A 171 6.44 -0.79 -20.45
CA ILE A 171 6.25 0.62 -20.80
C ILE A 171 7.60 1.23 -21.20
N GLN A 172 7.67 1.80 -22.40
CA GLN A 172 8.87 2.50 -22.85
C GLN A 172 8.90 3.95 -22.36
N PRO A 173 10.09 4.56 -22.18
CA PRO A 173 10.20 5.98 -21.89
C PRO A 173 9.53 6.82 -22.97
N GLN A 174 8.79 7.86 -22.57
CA GLN A 174 8.06 8.72 -23.51
C GLN A 174 8.98 9.42 -24.52
N ASN A 175 10.22 9.73 -24.13
CA ASN A 175 11.22 10.32 -25.02
C ASN A 175 12.01 9.28 -25.85
N GLY A 176 11.70 8.00 -25.72
CA GLY A 176 12.36 6.88 -26.42
C GLY A 176 13.79 6.55 -25.96
N ARG A 177 14.30 7.17 -24.89
CA ARG A 177 15.70 7.05 -24.48
C ARG A 177 15.89 6.73 -22.99
N ILE A 178 15.36 7.57 -22.11
CA ILE A 178 15.50 7.42 -20.66
C ILE A 178 14.18 7.78 -19.98
N TYR A 179 13.82 7.06 -18.93
CA TYR A 179 12.68 7.45 -18.11
C TYR A 179 12.94 8.79 -17.43
N THR A 180 11.89 9.57 -17.29
CA THR A 180 11.90 10.88 -16.65
C THR A 180 10.77 10.95 -15.63
N THR A 181 10.70 12.02 -14.83
CA THR A 181 9.58 12.22 -13.91
C THR A 181 8.23 12.28 -14.62
N GLN A 182 8.20 12.66 -15.91
CA GLN A 182 6.98 12.61 -16.74
C GLN A 182 6.50 11.18 -17.03
N ASP A 183 7.40 10.21 -17.00
CA ASP A 183 7.05 8.79 -17.07
C ASP A 183 6.65 8.27 -15.70
N TYR A 184 7.45 8.57 -14.67
CA TYR A 184 7.24 8.06 -13.32
C TYR A 184 5.91 8.50 -12.70
N VAL A 185 5.49 9.76 -12.92
CA VAL A 185 4.24 10.30 -12.33
C VAL A 185 2.99 9.55 -12.76
N LYS A 186 3.03 8.82 -13.88
CA LYS A 186 1.92 7.98 -14.34
C LYS A 186 1.64 6.81 -13.38
N LEU A 187 2.62 6.41 -12.56
CA LEU A 187 2.45 5.40 -11.51
C LEU A 187 1.60 5.90 -10.35
N LEU A 188 1.54 7.21 -10.09
CA LEU A 188 0.82 7.78 -8.95
C LEU A 188 -0.63 7.26 -8.81
N PRO A 189 -1.51 7.42 -9.82
CA PRO A 189 -2.89 6.93 -9.70
C PRO A 189 -3.00 5.41 -9.78
N LYS A 190 -2.01 4.72 -10.36
CA LYS A 190 -2.05 3.26 -10.56
C LYS A 190 -1.62 2.50 -9.31
N ALA A 191 -0.62 3.02 -8.61
CA ALA A 191 -0.08 2.47 -7.38
C ALA A 191 -0.64 3.18 -6.13
N CYS A 192 -1.56 4.13 -6.31
CA CYS A 192 -2.20 4.92 -5.26
C CYS A 192 -1.18 5.53 -4.28
N LEU A 193 -0.06 6.04 -4.81
CA LEU A 193 1.10 6.41 -3.98
C LEU A 193 0.81 7.56 -3.01
N ASN A 194 -0.13 8.43 -3.37
CA ASN A 194 -0.59 9.54 -2.54
C ASN A 194 -1.39 9.10 -1.29
N GLU A 195 -1.78 7.84 -1.20
CA GLU A 195 -2.47 7.31 -0.03
C GLU A 195 -1.50 6.93 1.10
N PHE A 196 -0.22 6.70 0.79
CA PHE A 196 0.75 6.27 1.79
C PHE A 196 1.17 7.42 2.71
N GLU A 197 1.09 7.16 4.00
CA GLU A 197 1.59 8.02 5.07
C GLU A 197 2.57 7.23 5.93
N ILE A 198 3.74 7.82 6.13
CA ILE A 198 4.81 7.32 6.98
C ILE A 198 4.91 8.23 8.22
N THR A 199 4.91 7.63 9.41
CA THR A 199 5.13 8.33 10.68
C THR A 199 6.41 7.84 11.31
N PHE A 200 7.27 8.76 11.74
CA PHE A 200 8.47 8.46 12.53
C PHE A 200 8.11 8.42 14.02
N LYS A 201 8.04 7.22 14.60
CA LYS A 201 7.42 6.99 15.92
C LYS A 201 8.24 7.47 17.11
N ASN A 202 9.55 7.61 16.94
CA ASN A 202 10.47 7.93 18.03
C ASN A 202 10.52 9.43 18.35
N TYR A 203 9.86 10.27 17.55
CA TYR A 203 9.98 11.72 17.63
C TYR A 203 8.60 12.36 17.70
N ASN A 204 8.34 13.05 18.80
CA ASN A 204 7.08 13.74 19.04
C ASN A 204 7.03 15.07 18.29
N GLY A 205 5.86 15.40 17.73
CA GLY A 205 5.63 16.70 17.08
C GLY A 205 6.17 16.81 15.65
N LEU A 206 6.77 15.75 15.11
CA LEU A 206 7.04 15.67 13.67
C LEU A 206 5.74 15.63 12.87
N ARG A 207 5.77 16.24 11.69
CA ARG A 207 4.68 16.11 10.72
C ARG A 207 4.56 14.68 10.20
N GLU A 208 3.39 14.37 9.67
CA GLU A 208 3.17 13.17 8.87
C GLU A 208 3.94 13.29 7.54
N PHE A 209 4.58 12.21 7.10
CA PHE A 209 5.32 12.17 5.83
C PHE A 209 4.46 11.51 4.76
N LYS A 210 3.96 12.31 3.82
CA LYS A 210 3.16 11.88 2.66
C LYS A 210 3.92 12.23 1.37
N PRO A 211 4.96 11.47 1.02
CA PRO A 211 5.97 11.87 0.03
C PRO A 211 5.42 12.13 -1.37
N TYR A 212 4.23 11.58 -1.69
CA TYR A 212 3.60 11.64 -3.00
C TYR A 212 2.29 12.45 -3.03
N ILE A 213 1.86 13.06 -1.92
CA ILE A 213 0.53 13.70 -1.83
C ILE A 213 0.33 14.83 -2.84
N ASN A 214 1.39 15.57 -3.16
CA ASN A 214 1.35 16.72 -4.05
C ASN A 214 1.90 16.41 -5.45
N TRP A 215 2.30 15.17 -5.72
CA TRP A 215 2.93 14.84 -7.00
C TRP A 215 1.95 15.04 -8.16
N SER A 216 2.34 15.81 -9.18
CA SER A 216 1.46 16.17 -10.28
C SER A 216 2.15 16.06 -11.64
N GLN A 217 1.38 15.72 -12.68
CA GLN A 217 1.93 15.54 -14.03
C GLN A 217 2.42 16.87 -14.64
N GLN A 218 1.72 17.96 -14.35
CA GLN A 218 2.04 19.31 -14.85
C GLN A 218 3.42 19.77 -14.40
N GLN A 219 3.84 19.38 -13.20
CA GLN A 219 5.12 19.75 -12.59
C GLN A 219 5.81 18.52 -11.99
N SER A 220 5.96 17.45 -12.78
CA SER A 220 6.36 16.12 -12.28
C SER A 220 7.69 16.05 -11.51
N THR A 221 8.62 16.99 -11.74
CA THR A 221 9.82 17.12 -10.89
C THR A 221 9.57 18.06 -9.71
N GLN A 222 9.09 19.28 -9.96
CA GLN A 222 8.99 20.35 -8.95
C GLN A 222 7.94 20.07 -7.87
N SER A 223 6.90 19.31 -8.21
CA SER A 223 5.85 18.92 -7.26
C SER A 223 6.28 17.85 -6.26
N LEU A 224 7.45 17.23 -6.46
CA LEU A 224 8.14 16.43 -5.45
C LEU A 224 9.31 17.26 -4.90
N SER A 225 9.07 18.03 -3.83
CA SER A 225 10.07 18.93 -3.24
C SER A 225 11.41 18.23 -2.99
N TRP A 226 11.39 17.09 -2.31
CA TRP A 226 12.58 16.28 -2.00
C TRP A 226 13.34 15.81 -3.25
N TYR A 227 12.63 15.42 -4.30
CA TYR A 227 13.24 15.00 -5.57
C TYR A 227 13.79 16.19 -6.37
N HIS A 228 13.08 17.32 -6.33
CA HIS A 228 13.56 18.57 -6.91
C HIS A 228 14.85 19.04 -6.24
N SER A 229 14.88 19.08 -4.91
CA SER A 229 16.06 19.41 -4.10
C SER A 229 17.22 18.44 -4.36
N TYR A 230 16.94 17.13 -4.48
CA TYR A 230 17.94 16.15 -4.95
C TYR A 230 18.54 16.53 -6.31
N ASN A 231 17.71 16.84 -7.32
CA ASN A 231 18.22 17.21 -8.63
C ASN A 231 19.07 18.49 -8.58
N GLN A 232 18.66 19.49 -7.81
CA GLN A 232 19.44 20.72 -7.61
C GLN A 232 20.79 20.43 -6.95
N THR A 233 20.81 19.66 -5.85
CA THR A 233 22.06 19.32 -5.14
C THR A 233 23.00 18.44 -5.98
N LYS A 234 22.47 17.68 -6.95
CA LYS A 234 23.21 16.83 -7.89
C LYS A 234 23.85 17.64 -9.01
N HIS A 235 23.11 18.57 -9.62
CA HIS A 235 23.55 19.30 -10.81
C HIS A 235 24.19 20.66 -10.51
N ASP A 236 23.78 21.33 -9.43
CA ASP A 236 24.32 22.62 -8.98
C ASP A 236 24.61 22.60 -7.48
N ARG A 237 25.62 21.80 -7.10
CA ARG A 237 26.03 21.65 -5.69
C ARG A 237 26.43 22.99 -5.06
N ASN A 238 27.09 23.88 -5.79
CA ASN A 238 27.64 25.10 -5.20
C ASN A 238 26.54 26.09 -4.81
N ALA A 239 25.49 26.22 -5.64
CA ALA A 239 24.36 27.11 -5.33
C ALA A 239 23.31 26.45 -4.43
N SER A 240 23.17 25.12 -4.51
CA SER A 240 22.03 24.39 -3.91
C SER A 240 22.42 23.42 -2.80
N PHE A 241 23.59 23.57 -2.18
CA PHE A 241 24.00 22.66 -1.10
C PHE A 241 23.06 22.71 0.12
N ASN A 242 22.45 23.87 0.37
CA ASN A 242 21.48 24.10 1.44
C ASN A 242 20.20 23.27 1.28
N GLU A 243 19.89 22.81 0.07
CA GLU A 243 18.71 21.97 -0.23
C GLU A 243 18.87 20.52 0.26
N ALA A 244 20.08 20.12 0.66
CA ALA A 244 20.35 18.80 1.22
C ALA A 244 19.97 18.70 2.71
N THR A 245 18.73 19.05 3.03
CA THR A 245 18.19 19.09 4.40
C THR A 245 17.85 17.69 4.93
N LEU A 246 17.80 17.54 6.27
CA LEU A 246 17.30 16.32 6.91
C LEU A 246 15.83 16.07 6.52
N GLU A 247 15.02 17.11 6.37
CA GLU A 247 13.64 16.98 5.92
C GLU A 247 13.53 16.29 4.55
N ASN A 248 14.30 16.75 3.56
CA ASN A 248 14.31 16.17 2.23
C ASN A 248 14.80 14.71 2.25
N VAL A 249 15.75 14.38 3.12
CA VAL A 249 16.20 13.00 3.34
C VAL A 249 15.06 12.13 3.88
N MET A 250 14.35 12.60 4.92
CA MET A 250 13.27 11.85 5.55
C MET A 250 12.06 11.68 4.61
N ASP A 251 11.73 12.68 3.80
CA ASP A 251 10.73 12.55 2.73
C ASP A 251 11.18 11.54 1.67
N ALA A 252 12.44 11.56 1.23
CA ALA A 252 12.96 10.62 0.24
C ALA A 252 12.96 9.17 0.75
N ILE A 253 13.34 8.93 2.01
CA ILE A 253 13.27 7.59 2.63
C ILE A 253 11.81 7.14 2.77
N SER A 254 10.91 8.04 3.17
CA SER A 254 9.47 7.77 3.21
C SER A 254 8.93 7.40 1.83
N ALA A 255 9.45 8.04 0.77
CA ALA A 255 9.11 7.74 -0.61
C ALA A 255 9.56 6.33 -1.02
N VAL A 256 10.77 5.91 -0.63
CA VAL A 256 11.25 4.53 -0.82
C VAL A 256 10.35 3.54 -0.09
N LEU A 257 9.97 3.81 1.17
CA LEU A 257 9.06 2.95 1.94
C LEU A 257 7.69 2.80 1.27
N ALA A 258 7.09 3.90 0.85
CA ALA A 258 5.80 3.90 0.14
C ALA A 258 5.89 3.10 -1.17
N MET A 259 6.95 3.31 -1.97
CA MET A 259 7.16 2.55 -3.20
C MET A 259 7.43 1.06 -2.95
N PHE A 260 8.18 0.71 -1.90
CA PHE A 260 8.39 -0.67 -1.51
C PHE A 260 7.05 -1.33 -1.18
N CYS A 261 6.25 -0.70 -0.32
CA CYS A 261 4.94 -1.23 0.08
C CYS A 261 4.00 -1.36 -1.13
N ALA A 262 3.96 -0.36 -2.00
CA ALA A 262 3.16 -0.40 -3.21
C ALA A 262 3.59 -1.50 -4.18
N LYS A 263 4.88 -1.87 -4.21
CA LYS A 263 5.40 -2.85 -5.16
C LYS A 263 5.40 -4.29 -4.67
N PHE A 264 5.82 -4.48 -3.42
CA PHE A 264 6.08 -5.81 -2.83
C PHE A 264 5.09 -6.16 -1.71
N GLY A 265 4.20 -5.23 -1.35
CA GLY A 265 3.41 -5.33 -0.15
C GLY A 265 4.19 -4.90 1.10
N PRO A 266 3.48 -4.48 2.15
CA PRO A 266 4.11 -3.98 3.39
C PRO A 266 4.55 -5.10 4.33
N PHE A 267 4.02 -6.32 4.17
CA PHE A 267 4.05 -7.33 5.24
C PHE A 267 5.42 -7.94 5.50
N THR A 268 6.32 -8.03 4.52
CA THR A 268 7.70 -8.44 4.80
C THR A 268 8.45 -7.40 5.63
N LEU A 269 8.08 -6.11 5.52
CA LEU A 269 8.65 -5.05 6.35
C LEU A 269 8.13 -5.05 7.79
N ILE A 270 6.89 -5.48 8.04
CA ILE A 270 6.25 -5.31 9.36
C ILE A 270 6.02 -6.61 10.13
N ASN A 271 5.87 -7.75 9.45
CA ASN A 271 5.52 -9.03 10.09
C ASN A 271 6.69 -10.01 10.19
N ASP A 272 7.71 -9.89 9.32
CA ASP A 272 8.84 -10.81 9.35
C ASP A 272 9.70 -10.62 10.60
N ASN A 273 10.33 -11.71 11.04
CA ASN A 273 11.23 -11.71 12.20
C ASN A 273 12.69 -11.54 11.75
N ASN A 274 13.00 -10.44 11.06
CA ASN A 274 14.36 -10.13 10.59
C ASN A 274 14.83 -8.73 11.06
N SER A 275 16.10 -8.40 10.80
CA SER A 275 16.71 -7.14 11.24
C SER A 275 16.09 -5.91 10.58
N LEU A 276 15.72 -5.99 9.31
CA LEU A 276 15.04 -4.89 8.62
C LEU A 276 13.66 -4.66 9.25
N SER A 277 12.87 -5.70 9.44
CA SER A 277 11.53 -5.56 10.02
C SER A 277 11.58 -5.03 11.46
N SER A 278 12.62 -5.39 12.21
CA SER A 278 12.88 -4.81 13.54
C SER A 278 13.16 -3.31 13.48
N LEU A 279 14.02 -2.87 12.54
CA LEU A 279 14.28 -1.44 12.31
C LEU A 279 13.01 -0.71 11.86
N ILE A 280 12.25 -1.29 10.94
CA ILE A 280 10.98 -0.71 10.48
C ILE A 280 10.02 -0.52 11.65
N ASN A 281 9.82 -1.57 12.44
CA ASN A 281 8.91 -1.56 13.59
C ASN A 281 9.43 -0.70 14.76
N GLN A 282 10.71 -0.38 14.83
CA GLN A 282 11.23 0.57 15.80
C GLN A 282 10.98 2.01 15.35
N HIS A 283 11.24 2.34 14.08
CA HIS A 283 11.29 3.73 13.61
C HIS A 283 9.98 4.21 13.00
N PHE A 284 9.20 3.35 12.37
CA PHE A 284 8.14 3.77 11.45
C PHE A 284 6.77 3.16 11.78
N SER A 285 5.72 3.93 11.50
CA SER A 285 4.37 3.41 11.23
C SER A 285 4.03 3.69 9.78
N ILE A 286 3.43 2.72 9.10
CA ILE A 286 3.03 2.80 7.69
C ILE A 286 1.52 2.63 7.63
N CYS A 287 0.82 3.58 7.02
CA CYS A 287 -0.63 3.48 6.87
C CYS A 287 -1.11 4.07 5.53
N LEU A 288 -2.34 3.72 5.18
CA LEU A 288 -3.08 4.31 4.08
C LEU A 288 -4.06 5.35 4.62
N LYS A 289 -4.05 6.55 4.04
CA LYS A 289 -4.96 7.65 4.38
C LYS A 289 -5.78 8.04 3.17
N ASN A 290 -7.06 8.35 3.40
CA ASN A 290 -8.01 8.73 2.35
C ASN A 290 -8.00 7.74 1.16
N SER A 291 -7.79 6.47 1.49
CA SER A 291 -7.61 5.40 0.51
C SER A 291 -8.95 5.04 -0.11
N ASP A 292 -9.00 4.87 -1.42
CA ASP A 292 -10.24 4.48 -2.12
C ASP A 292 -10.52 2.98 -1.95
N PRO A 293 -11.52 2.58 -1.16
CA PRO A 293 -11.82 1.17 -0.93
C PRO A 293 -12.29 0.43 -2.20
N SER A 294 -12.75 1.17 -3.23
CA SER A 294 -13.17 0.59 -4.51
C SER A 294 -12.03 -0.14 -5.24
N THR A 295 -10.78 0.25 -4.94
CA THR A 295 -9.57 -0.23 -5.61
C THR A 295 -8.95 -1.46 -4.94
N TYR A 296 -9.53 -1.95 -3.84
CA TYR A 296 -8.94 -3.07 -3.09
C TYR A 296 -9.20 -4.38 -3.83
N TYR A 297 -8.26 -5.32 -3.69
CA TYR A 297 -8.43 -6.64 -4.31
C TYR A 297 -9.33 -7.46 -3.40
N VAL A 298 -10.32 -8.14 -3.97
CA VAL A 298 -11.24 -8.98 -3.20
C VAL A 298 -11.08 -10.42 -3.67
N PRO A 299 -10.72 -11.36 -2.78
CA PRO A 299 -10.47 -12.74 -3.17
C PRO A 299 -11.76 -13.38 -3.67
N LYS A 300 -11.62 -14.26 -4.65
CA LYS A 300 -12.71 -15.12 -5.09
C LYS A 300 -12.66 -16.41 -4.29
N ILE A 301 -13.82 -16.89 -3.85
CA ILE A 301 -13.93 -18.16 -3.14
C ILE A 301 -14.81 -19.14 -3.90
N THR A 302 -14.44 -20.41 -3.87
CA THR A 302 -15.27 -21.53 -4.30
C THR A 302 -15.79 -22.26 -3.06
N LEU A 303 -17.11 -22.36 -2.94
CA LEU A 303 -17.77 -23.00 -1.82
C LEU A 303 -18.04 -24.49 -2.11
N PRO A 304 -17.81 -25.40 -1.15
CA PRO A 304 -18.16 -26.82 -1.29
C PRO A 304 -19.67 -27.03 -1.55
N PRO A 305 -20.07 -28.14 -2.23
CA PRO A 305 -21.47 -28.42 -2.52
C PRO A 305 -22.38 -28.55 -1.28
N ASP A 306 -21.82 -28.95 -0.15
CA ASP A 306 -22.48 -29.15 1.14
C ASP A 306 -22.39 -27.93 2.07
N THR A 307 -22.02 -26.77 1.51
CA THR A 307 -22.00 -25.51 2.25
C THR A 307 -23.36 -25.21 2.86
N ARG A 308 -23.35 -24.79 4.13
CA ARG A 308 -24.54 -24.43 4.90
C ARG A 308 -25.29 -23.26 4.26
N ASN A 309 -26.62 -23.35 4.29
CA ASN A 309 -27.49 -22.32 3.71
C ASN A 309 -27.72 -21.12 4.63
N ASP A 310 -27.56 -21.29 5.94
CA ASP A 310 -27.79 -20.24 6.93
C ASP A 310 -26.61 -19.28 7.04
N LEU A 311 -26.84 -18.10 7.63
CA LEU A 311 -25.82 -17.08 7.82
C LEU A 311 -24.68 -17.60 8.73
N VAL A 312 -23.50 -17.78 8.15
CA VAL A 312 -22.34 -18.34 8.86
C VAL A 312 -21.09 -17.50 8.62
N VAL A 313 -20.28 -17.37 9.67
CA VAL A 313 -18.95 -16.77 9.63
C VAL A 313 -17.91 -17.89 9.66
N TYR A 314 -16.92 -17.83 8.79
CA TYR A 314 -15.83 -18.79 8.74
C TYR A 314 -14.56 -18.17 8.12
N ASP A 315 -13.46 -18.93 8.16
CA ASP A 315 -12.18 -18.54 7.59
C ASP A 315 -11.96 -19.24 6.24
N CYS A 316 -12.17 -18.53 5.13
CA CYS A 316 -12.03 -19.11 3.80
C CYS A 316 -10.59 -19.54 3.46
N TYR A 317 -9.58 -18.90 4.06
CA TYR A 317 -8.17 -19.24 3.84
C TYR A 317 -7.79 -20.51 4.59
N ARG A 318 -8.21 -20.63 5.85
CA ARG A 318 -7.99 -21.85 6.63
C ARG A 318 -8.64 -23.08 5.99
N GLU A 319 -9.84 -22.92 5.42
CA GLU A 319 -10.54 -24.01 4.71
C GLU A 319 -10.02 -24.22 3.27
N GLY A 320 -9.13 -23.36 2.77
CA GLY A 320 -8.57 -23.50 1.42
C GLY A 320 -9.57 -23.24 0.28
N HIS A 321 -10.60 -22.43 0.54
CA HIS A 321 -11.67 -22.14 -0.41
C HIS A 321 -11.36 -20.97 -1.37
N ASN A 322 -10.26 -20.24 -1.16
CA ASN A 322 -9.86 -19.15 -2.05
C ASN A 322 -9.33 -19.69 -3.38
N GLU A 323 -9.77 -19.08 -4.47
CA GLU A 323 -9.21 -19.32 -5.79
C GLU A 323 -7.91 -18.54 -5.98
N ALA A 324 -7.08 -19.03 -6.90
CA ALA A 324 -5.89 -18.30 -7.33
C ALA A 324 -6.28 -16.96 -7.97
N TRP A 325 -5.48 -15.92 -7.70
CA TRP A 325 -5.66 -14.59 -8.29
C TRP A 325 -5.50 -14.63 -9.82
N ASN A 326 -6.43 -14.01 -10.53
CA ASN A 326 -6.25 -13.67 -11.94
C ASN A 326 -5.39 -12.40 -12.02
N VAL A 327 -4.13 -12.58 -12.41
CA VAL A 327 -3.15 -11.49 -12.46
C VAL A 327 -3.28 -10.73 -13.78
N LEU A 328 -3.63 -9.46 -13.69
CA LEU A 328 -3.74 -8.54 -14.81
C LEU A 328 -2.42 -7.78 -15.01
N PRO A 329 -2.01 -7.51 -16.26
CA PRO A 329 -0.83 -6.69 -16.52
C PRO A 329 -1.07 -5.24 -16.08
N LEU A 330 -0.02 -4.59 -15.58
CA LEU A 330 -0.08 -3.17 -15.25
C LEU A 330 -0.13 -2.34 -16.55
N THR A 331 -1.10 -1.44 -16.63
CA THR A 331 -1.28 -0.51 -17.76
C THR A 331 -1.34 0.93 -17.25
N LEU A 332 -0.63 1.86 -17.91
CA LEU A 332 -0.62 3.28 -17.56
C LEU A 332 -1.71 4.06 -18.27
#